data_AF-F3CFX1-F1
#
_entry.id   AF-F3CFX1-F1
#
_cell.length_a   1.000
_cell.length_b   1.000
_cell.length_c   1.000
_cell.angle_alpha   90.00
_cell.angle_beta   90.00
_cell.angle_gamma   90.00
#
_symmetry.space_group_name_H-M   'P 1'
#
loop_
_entity.id
_entity.type
_entity.pdbx_description
1 polymer ?
#
loop_
_entity_poly.entity_id
_entity_poly.type
_entity_poly.pdbx_seq_one_letter_code
_entity_poly.pdbx_strand_id
1 'polypeptide(L)'
;FIKATEGATVQDAKYTTYRTDARAVGIKTGAYHYFRALSSTPEAQRDNIVSTLTAVGFDACTEIFAIDLELAGNEKATPDEMADNLNKLLNFIG
;
A
#
# COMPACT_ATOMS: atom_id res chain seq x y z
N PHE A 1 10.05 -2.30 -6.29
CA PHE A 1 8.92 -1.79 -5.49
C PHE A 1 9.45 -1.32 -4.14
N ILE A 2 8.85 -0.28 -3.57
CA ILE A 2 9.26 0.37 -2.32
C ILE A 2 8.04 0.40 -1.40
N LYS A 3 8.20 0.02 -0.13
CA LYS A 3 7.11 0.05 0.85
C LYS A 3 6.65 1.49 1.01
N ALA A 4 5.35 1.72 0.88
CA ALA A 4 4.75 3.03 1.09
C ALA A 4 3.98 3.07 2.41
N THR A 5 3.12 2.07 2.62
CA THR A 5 2.19 2.06 3.75
C THR A 5 1.96 0.65 4.28
N GLU A 6 1.46 0.56 5.50
CA GLU A 6 0.98 -0.68 6.11
C GLU A 6 -0.24 -0.39 6.98
N GLY A 7 -1.31 -1.17 6.80
CA GLY A 7 -2.55 -1.01 7.56
C GLY A 7 -3.07 0.43 7.54
N ALA A 8 -3.78 0.82 8.60
CA ALA A 8 -4.42 2.13 8.69
C ALA A 8 -3.47 3.32 8.90
N THR A 9 -2.26 3.12 9.45
CA THR A 9 -1.51 4.26 10.02
C THR A 9 -0.01 4.26 9.72
N VAL A 10 0.59 3.14 9.33
CA VAL A 10 2.02 3.12 9.09
C VAL A 10 2.29 3.69 7.71
N GLN A 11 3.13 4.73 7.66
CA GLN A 11 3.73 5.28 6.46
C GLN A 11 5.23 5.01 6.57
N ASP A 12 5.81 4.35 5.57
CA ASP A 12 7.22 4.00 5.61
C ASP A 12 8.08 5.27 5.56
N ALA A 13 8.86 5.50 6.61
CA ALA A 13 9.66 6.71 6.77
C ALA A 13 10.74 6.90 5.69
N LYS A 14 11.03 5.86 4.90
CA LYS A 14 12.00 5.90 3.80
C LYS A 14 11.35 5.94 2.43
N TYR A 15 10.03 5.77 2.32
CA TYR A 15 9.32 5.73 1.02
C TYR A 15 9.67 6.92 0.13
N THR A 16 9.50 8.15 0.65
CA THR A 16 9.74 9.38 -0.12
C THR A 16 11.19 9.52 -0.55
N THR A 17 12.14 9.25 0.35
CA THR A 17 13.58 9.33 0.05
C THR A 17 13.96 8.31 -1.02
N TYR A 18 13.63 7.03 -0.81
CA TYR A 18 13.99 5.98 -1.75
C TYR A 18 13.32 6.15 -3.12
N ARG A 19 12.06 6.58 -3.16
CA ARG A 19 11.37 6.89 -4.42
C ARG A 19 12.06 8.04 -5.15
N THR A 20 12.39 9.12 -4.44
CA THR A 20 13.01 10.31 -5.04
C THR A 20 14.40 9.99 -5.59
N ASP A 21 15.25 9.35 -4.77
CA ASP A 21 16.63 9.04 -5.15
C ASP A 21 16.69 8.06 -6.32
N ALA A 22 15.84 7.03 -6.31
CA ALA A 22 15.75 6.07 -7.41
C ALA A 22 15.33 6.75 -8.73
N ARG A 23 14.31 7.61 -8.68
CA ARG A 23 13.86 8.33 -9.88
C ARG A 23 14.88 9.33 -10.39
N ALA A 24 15.64 9.98 -9.51
CA ALA A 24 16.69 10.92 -9.89
C ALA A 24 17.80 10.29 -10.75
N VAL A 25 18.03 8.98 -10.59
CA VAL A 25 18.99 8.21 -11.40
C VAL A 25 18.32 7.37 -12.51
N GLY A 26 17.04 7.62 -12.80
CA GLY A 26 16.32 6.97 -13.89
C GLY A 26 15.79 5.56 -13.59
N ILE A 27 15.81 5.11 -12.33
CA ILE A 27 15.18 3.83 -11.94
C ILE A 27 13.66 4.00 -11.90
N LYS A 28 12.95 3.11 -12.60
CA LYS A 28 11.48 3.02 -12.50
C LYS A 28 11.07 2.48 -11.13
N THR A 29 10.20 3.21 -10.45
CA THR A 29 9.73 2.86 -9.11
C THR A 29 8.29 2.36 -9.13
N GLY A 30 7.98 1.49 -8.18
CA GLY A 30 6.61 1.11 -7.83
C GLY A 30 6.44 1.20 -6.32
N ALA A 31 5.23 1.45 -5.86
CA ALA A 31 4.88 1.53 -4.44
C ALA A 31 4.12 0.27 -4.02
N TYR A 32 4.27 -0.16 -2.78
CA TYR A 32 3.41 -1.22 -2.25
C TYR A 32 2.83 -0.88 -0.87
N HIS A 33 1.62 -1.38 -0.64
CA HIS A 33 0.94 -1.34 0.64
C HIS A 33 0.92 -2.73 1.26
N TYR A 34 1.34 -2.82 2.52
CA TYR A 34 1.23 -4.05 3.29
C TYR A 34 -0.17 -4.18 3.88
N PHE A 35 -0.93 -5.16 3.39
CA PHE A 35 -2.32 -5.35 3.76
C PHE A 35 -2.47 -5.92 5.18
N ARG A 36 -3.43 -5.37 5.91
CA ARG A 36 -3.84 -5.82 7.23
C ARG A 36 -5.32 -6.20 7.20
N ALA A 37 -5.62 -7.49 7.22
CA ALA A 37 -6.96 -8.03 7.06
C ALA A 37 -7.88 -7.69 8.23
N LEU A 38 -7.36 -7.75 9.47
CA LEU A 38 -8.17 -7.62 10.69
C LEU A 38 -7.75 -6.47 11.61
N SER A 39 -6.49 -6.03 11.58
CA SER A 39 -6.00 -4.96 12.47
C SER A 39 -6.34 -3.54 11.99
N SER A 40 -6.94 -3.41 10.81
CA SER A 40 -7.49 -2.16 10.28
C SER A 40 -8.59 -2.42 9.25
N THR A 41 -9.52 -1.48 9.10
CA THR A 41 -10.56 -1.60 8.07
C THR A 41 -10.00 -1.30 6.66
N PRO A 42 -10.64 -1.80 5.59
CA PRO A 42 -10.26 -1.45 4.22
C PRO A 42 -10.33 0.06 3.93
N GLU A 43 -11.30 0.79 4.49
CA GLU A 43 -11.46 2.24 4.31
C GLU A 43 -10.25 3.00 4.87
N ALA A 44 -9.84 2.64 6.09
CA ALA A 44 -8.71 3.28 6.76
C ALA A 44 -7.38 2.97 6.03
N GLN A 45 -7.23 1.76 5.50
CA GLN A 45 -6.11 1.41 4.64
C GLN A 45 -6.09 2.24 3.35
N ARG A 46 -7.24 2.40 2.70
CA ARG A 46 -7.37 3.28 1.53
C ARG A 46 -7.01 4.73 1.87
N ASP A 47 -7.44 5.26 3.02
CA ASP A 47 -7.09 6.64 3.42
C ASP A 47 -5.58 6.81 3.63
N ASN A 48 -4.92 5.82 4.23
CA ASN A 48 -3.47 5.82 4.40
C ASN A 48 -2.73 5.73 3.06
N ILE A 49 -3.16 4.83 2.17
CA ILE A 49 -2.60 4.69 0.81
C ILE A 49 -2.73 6.00 0.05
N VAL A 50 -3.95 6.53 -0.07
CA VAL A 50 -4.23 7.73 -0.87
C VAL A 50 -3.44 8.92 -0.33
N SER A 51 -3.49 9.18 0.97
CA SER A 51 -2.76 10.31 1.56
C SER A 51 -1.24 10.23 1.30
N THR A 52 -0.64 9.05 1.46
CA THR A 52 0.81 8.84 1.26
C THR A 52 1.21 9.00 -0.21
N LEU A 53 0.44 8.41 -1.13
CA LEU A 53 0.74 8.47 -2.57
C LEU A 53 0.50 9.87 -3.14
N THR A 54 -0.58 10.55 -2.71
CA THR A 54 -0.85 11.94 -3.12
C THR A 54 0.24 12.89 -2.64
N ALA A 55 0.75 12.72 -1.41
CA ALA A 55 1.79 13.59 -0.86
C ALA A 55 3.10 13.61 -1.66
N VAL A 56 3.38 12.55 -2.43
CA VAL A 56 4.59 12.45 -3.26
C VAL A 56 4.32 12.63 -4.76
N GLY A 57 3.10 13.01 -5.13
CA GLY A 57 2.68 13.13 -6.53
C GLY A 57 2.85 11.80 -7.27
N PHE A 58 2.35 10.71 -6.70
CA PHE A 58 2.33 9.41 -7.36
C PHE A 58 1.50 9.49 -8.65
N ASP A 59 2.06 9.02 -9.76
CA ASP A 59 1.43 9.05 -11.08
C ASP A 59 1.06 7.63 -11.52
N ALA A 60 -0.23 7.29 -11.44
CA ALA A 60 -0.73 5.97 -11.83
C ALA A 60 -0.59 5.67 -13.35
N CYS A 61 -0.28 6.67 -14.19
CA CYS A 61 0.01 6.44 -15.62
C CYS A 61 1.44 5.97 -15.86
N THR A 62 2.37 6.24 -14.94
CA THR A 62 3.81 5.94 -15.13
C THR A 62 4.41 5.08 -14.02
N GLU A 63 3.68 4.90 -12.92
CA GLU A 63 4.09 4.11 -11.76
C GLU A 63 3.09 2.97 -11.48
N ILE A 64 3.59 1.96 -10.79
CA ILE A 64 2.79 0.77 -10.44
C ILE A 64 2.57 0.75 -8.93
N PHE A 65 1.33 0.54 -8.53
CA PHE A 65 0.95 0.28 -7.14
C PHE A 65 0.64 -1.21 -6.95
N ALA A 66 1.13 -1.80 -5.87
CA ALA A 66 0.89 -3.20 -5.52
C ALA A 66 0.31 -3.32 -4.11
N ILE A 67 -0.52 -4.34 -3.91
CA ILE A 67 -0.90 -4.80 -2.58
C ILE A 67 0.00 -5.99 -2.23
N ASP A 68 0.71 -5.87 -1.12
CA ASP A 68 1.45 -6.96 -0.50
C ASP A 68 0.51 -7.69 0.47
N LEU A 69 0.12 -8.90 0.08
CA LEU A 69 -0.78 -9.77 0.80
C LEU A 69 -0.02 -11.00 1.25
N GLU A 70 0.25 -11.10 2.55
CA GLU A 70 0.92 -12.25 3.13
C GLU A 70 0.33 -12.67 4.47
N LEU A 71 0.70 -13.88 4.92
CA LEU A 71 0.23 -14.44 6.18
C LEU A 71 0.81 -13.70 7.39
N ALA A 72 2.02 -13.14 7.28
CA ALA A 72 2.68 -12.45 8.38
C ALA A 72 1.86 -11.23 8.85
N GLY A 73 1.60 -11.19 10.16
CA GLY A 73 0.67 -10.26 10.81
C GLY A 73 -0.76 -10.24 10.24
N ASN A 74 -1.18 -11.32 9.58
CA ASN A 74 -2.56 -11.65 9.24
C ASN A 74 -2.90 -13.09 9.66
N GLU A 75 -2.12 -13.72 10.56
CA GLU A 75 -2.21 -15.14 10.91
C GLU A 75 -3.56 -15.54 11.53
N LYS A 76 -4.31 -14.55 12.04
CA LYS A 76 -5.64 -14.74 12.63
C LYS A 76 -6.78 -14.63 11.63
N ALA A 77 -6.51 -14.15 10.42
CA ALA A 77 -7.52 -14.04 9.39
C ALA A 77 -7.78 -15.41 8.76
N THR A 78 -9.05 -15.76 8.64
CA THR A 78 -9.47 -16.85 7.76
C THR A 78 -9.26 -16.47 6.29
N PRO A 79 -9.19 -17.45 5.37
CA PRO A 79 -9.12 -17.17 3.94
C PRO A 79 -10.26 -16.27 3.44
N ASP A 80 -11.48 -16.46 3.95
CA ASP A 80 -12.64 -15.65 3.56
C ASP A 80 -12.53 -14.21 4.07
N GLU A 81 -12.11 -14.00 5.33
CA GLU A 81 -11.87 -12.64 5.85
C GLU A 81 -10.75 -11.93 5.10
N MET A 82 -9.71 -12.65 4.69
CA MET A 82 -8.63 -12.12 3.88
C MET A 82 -9.17 -11.67 2.51
N ALA A 83 -9.91 -12.54 1.82
CA ALA A 83 -10.45 -12.29 0.49
C ALA A 83 -11.49 -11.16 0.50
N ASP A 84 -12.43 -11.17 1.45
CA ASP A 84 -13.50 -10.18 1.53
C ASP A 84 -12.96 -8.78 1.81
N ASN A 85 -12.03 -8.65 2.76
CA ASN A 85 -11.46 -7.35 3.10
C ASN A 85 -10.50 -6.84 2.03
N LEU A 86 -9.76 -7.73 1.36
CA LEU A 86 -8.94 -7.35 0.21
C LEU A 86 -9.82 -6.87 -0.94
N ASN A 87 -10.88 -7.62 -1.27
CA ASN A 87 -11.80 -7.23 -2.34
C ASN A 87 -12.46 -5.87 -2.05
N LYS A 88 -12.87 -5.61 -0.80
CA LYS A 88 -13.36 -4.28 -0.39
C LYS A 88 -12.30 -3.20 -0.60
N LEU A 89 -11.06 -3.44 -0.17
CA LEU A 89 -9.96 -2.47 -0.36
C LEU A 89 -9.75 -2.16 -1.84
N LEU A 90 -9.68 -3.20 -2.70
CA LEU A 90 -9.50 -3.04 -4.14
C LEU A 90 -10.62 -2.21 -4.79
N ASN A 91 -11.88 -2.41 -4.38
CA ASN A 91 -13.01 -1.60 -4.84
C ASN A 91 -12.98 -0.13 -4.36
N PHE A 92 -12.18 0.19 -3.32
CA PHE A 92 -12.02 1.58 -2.88
C PHE A 92 -10.88 2.32 -3.57
N ILE A 93 -9.92 1.61 -4.16
CA ILE A 93 -8.73 2.20 -4.80
C ILE A 93 -8.72 2.04 -6.33
N GLY A 94 -9.66 1.26 -6.90
CA GLY A 94 -9.85 1.02 -8.34
C GLY A 94 -11.11 1.66 -8.88
#